data_AF-A0A7S3PS76-F1
#
_entry.id   AF-A0A7S3PS76-F1
#
_cell.length_a   1.000
_cell.length_b   1.000
_cell.length_c   1.000
_cell.angle_alpha   90.00
_cell.angle_beta   90.00
_cell.angle_gamma   90.00
#
_symmetry.space_group_name_H-M   'P 1'
#
loop_
_entity.id
_entity.type
_entity.pdbx_description
1 polymer ?
#
loop_
_entity_poly.entity_id
_entity_poly.type
_entity_poly.pdbx_seq_one_letter_code
_entity_poly.pdbx_strand_id
1 'polypeptide(L)'
;VKQSVIDEKVYRILHSMIKVGLLKNVTKFGDISKNVTSKAHNALCRLLATESTILVKNENETLPIYMRGEITTAATNITVVGLYGHEEVISGGKGSGEVKPYYTISPFQGLLNLAPNKTAVKYMSSTEKLSKILALANWSDYVIFVTGTTSTEGADRGSLSLPERDNDLIGKLVAFQARNRQFRGTNSGFRIVVTVISPGPVLLPWASKVDSIVMQLMPGQEGGNV
;
A
#
# COMPACT_ATOMS: atom_id res chain seq x y z
N VAL A 1 2.24 -45.48 24.34
CA VAL A 1 1.61 -45.34 23.00
C VAL A 1 1.80 -46.65 22.24
N LYS A 2 0.81 -47.13 21.47
CA LYS A 2 0.92 -48.39 20.69
C LYS A 2 1.77 -48.17 19.42
N GLN A 3 2.53 -49.18 19.01
CA GLN A 3 3.34 -49.13 17.77
C GLN A 3 2.49 -48.77 16.55
N SER A 4 1.29 -49.34 16.44
CA SER A 4 0.36 -49.05 15.33
C SER A 4 0.00 -47.57 15.19
N VAL A 5 0.00 -46.80 16.28
CA VAL A 5 -0.23 -45.35 16.24
C VAL A 5 0.96 -44.64 15.60
N ILE A 6 2.18 -45.08 15.90
CA ILE A 6 3.41 -44.56 15.30
C ILE A 6 3.44 -44.93 13.81
N ASP A 7 3.17 -46.19 13.48
CA ASP A 7 3.15 -46.70 12.11
C ASP A 7 2.16 -45.91 11.24
N GLU A 8 0.98 -45.60 11.78
CA GLU A 8 -0.01 -44.79 11.08
C GLU A 8 0.49 -43.35 10.80
N LYS A 9 1.19 -42.72 11.75
CA LYS A 9 1.77 -41.37 11.53
C LYS A 9 2.87 -41.41 10.47
N VAL A 10 3.76 -42.40 10.55
CA VAL A 10 4.83 -42.60 9.56
C VAL A 10 4.23 -42.85 8.18
N TYR A 11 3.22 -43.71 8.08
CA TYR A 11 2.52 -43.98 6.83
C TYR A 11 1.95 -42.70 6.20
N ARG A 12 1.29 -41.83 6.97
CA ARG A 12 0.72 -40.57 6.44
C ARG A 12 1.79 -39.65 5.85
N ILE A 13 2.96 -39.56 6.49
CA ILE A 13 4.08 -38.75 6.00
C ILE A 13 4.65 -39.37 4.72
N LEU A 14 5.06 -40.64 4.77
CA LEU A 14 5.69 -41.32 3.63
C LEU A 14 4.76 -41.42 2.43
N HIS A 15 3.48 -41.72 2.64
CA HIS A 15 2.47 -41.75 1.59
C HIS A 15 2.36 -40.38 0.90
N SER A 16 2.38 -39.28 1.67
CA SER A 16 2.36 -37.93 1.10
C SER A 16 3.60 -37.63 0.27
N MET A 17 4.79 -38.00 0.76
CA MET A 17 6.05 -37.88 0.04
C MET A 17 6.06 -38.69 -1.27
N ILE A 18 5.52 -39.91 -1.25
CA ILE A 18 5.39 -40.76 -2.44
C ILE A 18 4.42 -40.13 -3.45
N LYS A 19 3.26 -39.64 -2.98
CA LYS A 19 2.22 -39.06 -3.84
C LYS A 19 2.71 -37.84 -4.61
N VAL A 20 3.51 -36.97 -3.98
CA VAL A 20 4.13 -35.80 -4.64
C VAL A 20 5.42 -36.14 -5.40
N GLY A 21 5.80 -37.43 -5.45
CA GLY A 21 6.98 -37.89 -6.18
C GLY A 21 8.32 -37.56 -5.52
N LEU A 22 8.32 -37.09 -4.28
CA LEU A 22 9.52 -36.66 -3.55
C LEU A 22 10.54 -37.81 -3.41
N LEU A 23 10.05 -39.04 -3.24
CA LEU A 23 10.91 -40.23 -3.13
C LEU A 23 11.34 -40.82 -4.49
N LYS A 24 10.81 -40.33 -5.62
CA LYS A 24 11.18 -40.82 -6.96
C LYS A 24 12.42 -40.12 -7.54
N ASN A 25 12.65 -38.86 -7.17
CA ASN A 25 13.71 -38.01 -7.73
C ASN A 25 14.46 -37.24 -6.63
N VAL A 26 15.04 -37.96 -5.66
CA VAL A 26 15.70 -37.42 -4.46
C VAL A 26 16.95 -36.54 -4.73
N THR A 27 17.34 -36.34 -6.00
CA THR A 27 18.53 -35.55 -6.40
C THR A 27 18.19 -34.22 -7.08
N LYS A 28 16.91 -33.88 -7.29
CA LYS A 28 16.49 -32.65 -7.99
C LYS A 28 15.89 -31.62 -7.03
N PHE A 29 16.67 -31.13 -6.08
CA PHE A 29 16.27 -29.95 -5.30
C PHE A 29 16.74 -28.67 -6.02
N GLY A 30 15.86 -27.68 -6.07
CA GLY A 30 16.20 -26.35 -6.54
C GLY A 30 17.12 -25.63 -5.55
N ASP A 31 17.71 -24.52 -6.00
CA ASP A 31 18.49 -23.63 -5.14
C ASP A 31 17.55 -22.61 -4.49
N ILE A 32 17.42 -22.67 -3.16
CA ILE A 32 16.53 -21.81 -2.38
C ILE A 32 16.93 -20.32 -2.42
N SER A 33 18.14 -20.01 -2.86
CA SER A 33 18.62 -18.64 -3.01
C SER A 33 18.24 -18.01 -4.36
N LYS A 34 17.77 -18.81 -5.32
CA LYS A 34 17.44 -18.31 -6.66
C LYS A 34 16.07 -17.65 -6.68
N ASN A 35 16.06 -16.41 -7.17
CA ASN A 35 14.83 -15.74 -7.53
C ASN A 35 14.23 -16.39 -8.80
N VAL A 36 13.10 -17.06 -8.65
CA VAL A 36 12.34 -17.70 -9.74
C VAL A 36 11.14 -16.85 -10.18
N THR A 37 11.10 -15.58 -9.78
CA THR A 37 10.03 -14.64 -10.14
C THR A 37 10.08 -14.32 -11.63
N SER A 38 8.96 -14.55 -12.32
CA SER A 38 8.79 -14.24 -13.74
C SER A 38 7.97 -12.96 -13.94
N LYS A 39 7.99 -12.40 -15.15
CA LYS A 39 7.08 -11.30 -15.52
C LYS A 39 5.61 -11.66 -15.33
N ALA A 40 5.25 -12.93 -15.55
CA ALA A 40 3.90 -13.42 -15.34
C ALA A 40 3.51 -13.44 -13.85
N HIS A 41 4.44 -13.79 -12.96
CA HIS A 41 4.22 -13.69 -11.50
C HIS A 41 3.98 -12.23 -11.09
N ASN A 42 4.80 -11.30 -11.57
CA ASN A 42 4.64 -9.87 -11.27
C ASN A 42 3.29 -9.34 -11.78
N ALA A 43 2.91 -9.69 -13.01
CA ALA A 43 1.62 -9.31 -13.58
C ALA A 43 0.44 -9.85 -12.75
N LEU A 44 0.54 -11.10 -12.29
CA LEU A 44 -0.46 -11.70 -11.40
C LEU A 44 -0.51 -11.00 -10.05
N CYS A 45 0.62 -10.69 -9.42
CA CYS A 45 0.67 -9.94 -8.17
C CYS A 45 0.00 -8.58 -8.31
N ARG A 46 0.30 -7.84 -9.39
CA ARG A 46 -0.34 -6.56 -9.67
C ARG A 46 -1.85 -6.70 -9.84
N LEU A 47 -2.30 -7.68 -10.63
CA LEU A 47 -3.73 -7.95 -10.84
C LEU A 47 -4.44 -8.24 -9.51
N LEU A 48 -3.90 -9.14 -8.70
CA LEU A 48 -4.50 -9.49 -7.40
C LEU A 48 -4.56 -8.28 -6.46
N ALA A 49 -3.50 -7.47 -6.40
CA ALA A 49 -3.50 -6.25 -5.61
C ALA A 49 -4.56 -5.25 -6.10
N THR A 50 -4.72 -5.07 -7.41
CA THR A 50 -5.76 -4.24 -8.02
C THR A 50 -7.16 -4.72 -7.67
N GLU A 51 -7.47 -6.00 -7.89
CA GLU A 51 -8.80 -6.57 -7.64
C GLU A 51 -9.15 -6.66 -6.14
N SER A 52 -8.14 -6.67 -5.26
CA SER A 52 -8.34 -6.65 -3.81
C SER A 52 -8.48 -5.26 -3.20
N THR A 53 -8.21 -4.20 -3.98
CA THR A 53 -8.25 -2.82 -3.49
C THR A 53 -9.69 -2.36 -3.28
N ILE A 54 -9.97 -1.79 -2.12
CA ILE A 54 -11.31 -1.37 -1.71
C ILE A 54 -11.40 0.15 -1.76
N LEU A 55 -12.30 0.68 -2.60
CA LEU A 55 -12.68 2.08 -2.56
C LEU A 55 -13.69 2.30 -1.43
N VAL A 56 -13.22 2.83 -0.30
CA VAL A 56 -14.03 3.03 0.91
C VAL A 56 -14.87 4.30 0.82
N LYS A 57 -14.32 5.36 0.22
CA LYS A 57 -14.98 6.66 0.07
C LYS A 57 -14.52 7.35 -1.21
N ASN A 58 -15.44 7.99 -1.92
CA ASN A 58 -15.14 8.84 -3.06
C ASN A 58 -16.14 10.00 -3.19
N GLU A 59 -15.84 11.15 -2.58
CA GLU A 59 -16.68 12.35 -2.71
C GLU A 59 -16.28 13.19 -3.92
N ASN A 60 -17.28 13.85 -4.52
CA ASN A 60 -17.09 14.80 -5.62
C ASN A 60 -16.32 14.25 -6.82
N GLU A 61 -16.44 12.94 -7.09
CA GLU A 61 -15.74 12.26 -8.18
C GLU A 61 -14.21 12.49 -8.15
N THR A 62 -13.64 12.61 -6.94
CA THR A 62 -12.21 12.89 -6.74
C THR A 62 -11.32 11.80 -7.36
N LEU A 63 -11.77 10.55 -7.35
CA LEU A 63 -11.17 9.44 -8.10
C LEU A 63 -12.11 9.00 -9.25
N PRO A 64 -11.57 8.59 -10.41
CA PRO A 64 -10.14 8.42 -10.73
C PRO A 64 -9.41 9.76 -10.98
N ILE A 65 -8.10 9.79 -10.72
CA ILE A 65 -7.26 10.96 -11.02
C ILE A 65 -6.94 10.98 -12.51
N TYR A 66 -7.37 12.02 -13.21
CA TYR A 66 -7.02 12.23 -14.61
C TYR A 66 -5.72 13.02 -14.74
N MET A 67 -4.63 12.33 -15.09
CA MET A 67 -3.32 12.94 -15.30
C MET A 67 -3.33 13.80 -16.58
N ARG A 68 -3.37 15.12 -16.44
CA ARG A 68 -3.18 16.08 -17.55
C ARG A 68 -1.68 16.30 -17.82
N GLY A 69 -1.30 16.56 -19.07
CA GLY A 69 0.08 16.92 -19.42
C GLY A 69 0.63 16.40 -20.75
N GLU A 70 -0.05 15.47 -21.43
CA GLU A 70 0.37 15.00 -22.77
C GLU A 70 -0.07 15.94 -23.91
N ILE A 71 -1.24 16.56 -23.77
CA ILE A 71 -1.86 17.42 -24.80
C ILE A 71 -1.95 18.89 -24.33
N THR A 72 -2.08 19.13 -23.02
CA THR A 72 -2.17 20.48 -22.43
C THR A 72 -0.91 20.82 -21.65
N THR A 73 -0.48 22.09 -21.66
CA THR A 73 0.72 22.56 -20.94
C THR A 73 0.60 22.51 -19.40
N ALA A 74 -0.61 22.42 -18.86
CA ALA A 74 -0.84 22.30 -17.42
C ALA A 74 -0.83 20.82 -16.99
N ALA A 75 0.18 20.43 -16.20
CA ALA A 75 0.26 19.11 -15.59
C ALA A 75 -0.62 19.03 -14.32
N THR A 76 -1.10 17.83 -13.99
CA THR A 76 -1.77 17.58 -12.70
C THR A 76 -0.72 17.35 -11.63
N ASN A 77 -0.66 18.24 -10.64
CA ASN A 77 0.34 18.21 -9.58
C ASN A 77 -0.12 17.29 -8.44
N ILE A 78 0.69 16.28 -8.13
CA ILE A 78 0.40 15.31 -7.09
C ILE A 78 1.51 15.31 -6.06
N THR A 79 1.14 15.35 -4.78
CA THR A 79 2.07 15.12 -3.68
C THR A 79 1.68 13.87 -2.92
N VAL A 80 2.61 12.92 -2.86
CA VAL A 80 2.53 11.76 -1.97
C VAL A 80 3.09 12.16 -0.61
N VAL A 81 2.27 12.04 0.43
CA VAL A 81 2.67 12.34 1.82
C VAL A 81 2.59 11.07 2.65
N GLY A 82 3.55 10.86 3.54
CA GLY A 82 3.51 9.76 4.51
C GLY A 82 4.65 8.78 4.33
N LEU A 83 5.13 8.24 5.45
CA LEU A 83 6.30 7.38 5.53
C LEU A 83 6.20 6.15 4.60
N TYR A 84 5.00 5.55 4.53
CA TYR A 84 4.73 4.37 3.72
C TYR A 84 4.56 4.66 2.22
N GLY A 85 4.55 5.94 1.83
CA GLY A 85 4.47 6.36 0.43
C GLY A 85 5.76 6.13 -0.35
N HIS A 86 6.92 6.02 0.31
CA HIS A 86 8.22 5.77 -0.34
C HIS A 86 9.30 5.17 0.57
N GLU A 87 9.42 5.61 1.83
CA GLU A 87 10.54 5.23 2.71
C GLU A 87 10.37 3.85 3.35
N GLU A 88 9.20 3.53 3.89
CA GLU A 88 8.92 2.27 4.60
C GLU A 88 7.80 1.46 3.95
N VAL A 89 7.91 1.18 2.65
CA VAL A 89 6.85 0.52 1.88
C VAL A 89 6.37 -0.78 2.55
N ILE A 90 5.08 -0.82 2.91
CA ILE A 90 4.42 -2.03 3.44
C ILE A 90 3.94 -2.87 2.26
N SER A 91 4.59 -4.00 2.03
CA SER A 91 4.19 -4.99 1.03
C SER A 91 3.43 -6.18 1.63
N GLY A 92 3.53 -6.41 2.93
CA GLY A 92 2.99 -7.60 3.57
C GLY A 92 2.92 -7.51 5.10
N GLY A 93 2.33 -8.55 5.70
CA GLY A 93 2.40 -8.78 7.14
C GLY A 93 3.76 -9.35 7.58
N LYS A 94 3.95 -9.46 8.89
CA LYS A 94 5.13 -10.07 9.52
C LYS A 94 4.83 -11.48 10.05
N GLY A 95 5.86 -12.21 10.48
CA GLY A 95 5.73 -13.56 11.07
C GLY A 95 6.03 -14.67 10.06
N SER A 96 5.55 -15.90 10.30
CA SER A 96 5.85 -17.05 9.43
C SER A 96 5.35 -16.89 7.98
N GLY A 97 4.34 -16.05 7.75
CA GLY A 97 3.84 -15.70 6.42
C GLY A 97 4.60 -14.56 5.73
N GLU A 98 5.64 -13.99 6.36
CA GLU A 98 6.41 -12.89 5.78
C GLU A 98 7.18 -13.37 4.54
N VAL A 99 7.02 -12.64 3.44
CA VAL A 99 7.82 -12.81 2.22
C VAL A 99 8.64 -11.54 2.05
N LYS A 100 9.96 -11.68 1.91
CA LYS A 100 10.84 -10.58 1.53
C LYS A 100 10.91 -10.53 0.00
N PRO A 101 10.20 -9.61 -0.65
CA PRO A 101 10.22 -9.57 -2.11
C PRO A 101 11.57 -9.05 -2.61
N TYR A 102 11.95 -9.45 -3.82
CA TYR A 102 13.20 -9.02 -4.44
C TYR A 102 13.24 -7.50 -4.70
N TYR A 103 12.06 -6.91 -4.91
CA TYR A 103 11.86 -5.46 -4.98
C TYR A 103 10.48 -5.11 -4.44
N THR A 104 10.26 -3.84 -4.16
CA THR A 104 8.92 -3.28 -3.95
C THR A 104 8.77 -2.03 -4.80
N ILE A 105 7.57 -1.81 -5.34
CA ILE A 105 7.21 -0.53 -5.95
C ILE A 105 6.45 0.27 -4.91
N SER A 106 7.03 1.39 -4.50
CA SER A 106 6.35 2.34 -3.61
C SER A 106 5.19 3.06 -4.32
N PRO A 107 4.17 3.54 -3.60
CA PRO A 107 3.11 4.38 -4.18
C PRO A 107 3.64 5.60 -4.94
N PHE A 108 4.67 6.28 -4.42
CA PHE A 108 5.33 7.37 -5.13
C PHE A 108 5.94 6.93 -6.47
N GLN A 109 6.64 5.79 -6.48
CA GLN A 109 7.24 5.25 -7.69
C GLN A 109 6.18 4.83 -8.72
N GLY A 110 5.07 4.23 -8.30
CA GLY A 110 3.99 3.86 -9.22
C GLY A 110 3.33 5.06 -9.87
N LEU A 111 3.08 6.14 -9.11
CA LEU A 111 2.60 7.40 -9.67
C LEU A 111 3.60 8.02 -10.65
N LEU A 112 4.90 7.97 -10.35
CA LEU A 112 5.94 8.39 -11.29
C LEU A 112 5.98 7.55 -12.58
N ASN A 113 5.63 6.28 -12.50
CA ASN A 113 5.56 5.40 -13.67
C ASN A 113 4.37 5.75 -14.58
N LEU A 114 3.29 6.31 -14.01
CA LEU A 114 2.08 6.70 -14.74
C LEU A 114 2.09 8.16 -15.20
N ALA A 115 2.81 9.04 -14.49
CA ALA A 115 2.79 10.47 -14.77
C ALA A 115 3.53 10.80 -16.08
N PRO A 116 2.87 11.48 -17.05
CA PRO A 116 3.53 11.92 -18.28
C PRO A 116 4.68 12.89 -18.00
N ASN A 117 4.50 13.76 -17.01
CA ASN A 117 5.52 14.64 -16.48
C ASN A 117 5.88 14.26 -15.04
N LYS A 118 7.02 13.57 -14.87
CA LYS A 118 7.52 13.11 -13.57
C LYS A 118 7.75 14.24 -12.56
N THR A 119 8.04 15.46 -13.00
CA THR A 119 8.26 16.61 -12.09
C THR A 119 6.97 17.10 -11.42
N ALA A 120 5.81 16.69 -11.94
CA ALA A 120 4.51 16.99 -11.37
C ALA A 120 4.17 16.09 -10.17
N VAL A 121 4.92 15.01 -9.93
CA VAL A 121 4.74 14.13 -8.77
C VAL A 121 5.87 14.37 -7.78
N LYS A 122 5.51 14.70 -6.54
CA LYS A 122 6.47 14.93 -5.45
C LYS A 122 6.16 14.03 -4.27
N TYR A 123 7.18 13.81 -3.43
CA TYR A 123 7.07 13.02 -2.22
C TYR A 123 7.50 13.83 -1.00
N MET A 124 6.87 13.56 0.15
CA MET A 124 7.21 14.15 1.45
C MET A 124 6.95 13.14 2.58
N SER A 125 7.97 12.85 3.37
CA SER A 125 7.82 12.02 4.58
C SER A 125 6.85 12.66 5.58
N SER A 126 6.08 11.86 6.33
CA SER A 126 5.29 12.39 7.46
C SER A 126 6.16 12.84 8.65
N THR A 127 7.48 12.61 8.59
CA THR A 127 8.47 13.09 9.57
C THR A 127 8.95 14.52 9.32
N GLU A 128 8.69 15.08 8.14
CA GLU A 128 9.16 16.41 7.75
C GLU A 128 8.42 17.54 8.48
N LYS A 129 9.01 18.74 8.44
CA LYS A 129 8.40 19.92 9.07
C LYS A 129 7.02 20.19 8.45
N LEU A 130 6.01 20.36 9.31
CA LEU A 130 4.63 20.65 8.89
C LEU A 130 4.55 21.80 7.88
N SER A 131 5.33 22.87 8.04
CA SER A 131 5.34 24.00 7.11
C SER A 131 5.72 23.61 5.69
N LYS A 132 6.67 22.67 5.50
CA LYS A 132 7.03 22.15 4.18
C LYS A 132 5.90 21.31 3.59
N ILE A 133 5.31 20.44 4.40
CA ILE A 133 4.18 19.58 3.98
C ILE A 133 3.02 20.45 3.49
N LEU A 134 2.64 21.48 4.26
CA LEU A 134 1.55 22.39 3.89
C LEU A 134 1.87 23.24 2.66
N ALA A 135 3.11 23.71 2.51
CA ALA A 135 3.53 24.43 1.31
C ALA A 135 3.42 23.56 0.07
N LEU A 136 3.81 22.28 0.16
CA LEU A 136 3.74 21.33 -0.93
C LEU A 136 2.29 20.92 -1.25
N ALA A 137 1.46 20.74 -0.22
CA ALA A 137 0.02 20.54 -0.38
C ALA A 137 -0.63 21.70 -1.15
N ASN A 138 -0.26 22.95 -0.84
CA ASN A 138 -0.79 24.13 -1.53
C ASN A 138 -0.36 24.24 -3.00
N TRP A 139 0.76 23.63 -3.38
CA TRP A 139 1.22 23.55 -4.77
C TRP A 139 0.48 22.46 -5.59
N SER A 140 -0.16 21.51 -4.90
CA SER A 140 -0.72 20.31 -5.50
C SER A 140 -2.19 20.47 -5.91
N ASP A 141 -2.62 19.69 -6.89
CA ASP A 141 -4.03 19.41 -7.16
C ASP A 141 -4.53 18.24 -6.29
N TYR A 142 -3.66 17.26 -6.03
CA TYR A 142 -3.96 16.11 -5.17
C TYR A 142 -2.86 15.90 -4.14
N VAL A 143 -3.28 15.69 -2.90
CA VAL A 143 -2.45 15.16 -1.82
C VAL A 143 -2.88 13.71 -1.58
N ILE A 144 -2.01 12.78 -1.90
CA ILE A 144 -2.21 11.35 -1.63
C ILE A 144 -1.46 11.04 -0.35
N PHE A 145 -2.18 10.92 0.76
CA PHE A 145 -1.62 10.52 2.04
C PHE A 145 -1.57 9.00 2.14
N VAL A 146 -0.39 8.42 2.31
CA VAL A 146 -0.22 6.97 2.49
C VAL A 146 0.08 6.69 3.94
N THR A 147 -0.86 6.02 4.61
CA THR A 147 -0.75 5.59 6.01
C THR A 147 -1.03 4.10 6.10
N GLY A 148 -0.70 3.51 7.24
CA GLY A 148 -0.88 2.08 7.40
C GLY A 148 -0.41 1.53 8.72
N THR A 149 -0.53 0.22 8.84
CA THR A 149 -0.08 -0.54 10.00
C THR A 149 0.21 -1.98 9.57
N THR A 150 0.83 -2.75 10.46
CA THR A 150 1.14 -4.15 10.23
C THR A 150 0.74 -4.98 11.46
N SER A 151 0.75 -6.29 11.30
CA SER A 151 0.54 -7.28 12.36
C SER A 151 1.61 -8.34 12.26
N THR A 152 1.83 -9.06 13.36
CA THR A 152 2.79 -10.15 13.43
C THR A 152 2.15 -11.37 14.04
N GLU A 153 2.65 -12.53 13.67
CA GLU A 153 2.31 -13.77 14.36
C GLU A 153 2.69 -13.70 15.85
N GLY A 154 1.85 -14.29 16.70
CA GLY A 154 2.10 -14.41 18.13
C GLY A 154 1.72 -13.17 18.96
N ALA A 155 1.26 -12.09 18.35
CA ALA A 155 0.78 -10.91 19.07
C ALA A 155 -0.32 -10.15 18.33
N ASP A 156 -1.34 -9.73 19.07
CA ASP A 156 -2.36 -8.82 18.58
C ASP A 156 -1.85 -7.37 18.51
N ARG A 157 -2.50 -6.55 17.69
CA ARG A 157 -2.27 -5.10 17.73
C ARG A 157 -2.83 -4.54 19.04
N GLY A 158 -2.06 -3.69 19.72
CA GLY A 158 -2.52 -3.02 20.94
C GLY A 158 -3.66 -2.01 20.72
N SER A 159 -3.95 -1.63 19.46
CA SER A 159 -5.06 -0.77 19.07
C SER A 159 -5.42 -0.96 17.59
N LEU A 160 -6.65 -0.58 17.24
CA LEU A 160 -7.11 -0.44 15.84
C LEU A 160 -6.72 0.92 15.22
N SER A 161 -6.17 1.84 16.01
CA SER A 161 -5.73 3.13 15.52
C SER A 161 -4.54 3.01 14.56
N LEU A 162 -4.57 3.80 13.50
CA LEU A 162 -3.38 4.14 12.70
C LEU A 162 -2.37 4.95 13.55
N PRO A 163 -1.10 5.08 13.10
CA PRO A 163 -0.10 5.88 13.80
C PRO A 163 -0.65 7.28 14.16
N GLU A 164 -0.53 7.67 15.43
CA GLU A 164 -1.12 8.91 15.95
C GLU A 164 -0.63 10.15 15.17
N ARG A 165 0.66 10.18 14.83
CA ARG A 165 1.25 11.22 13.98
C ARG A 165 0.56 11.36 12.63
N ASP A 166 0.23 10.25 11.99
CA ASP A 166 -0.42 10.27 10.68
C ASP A 166 -1.85 10.80 10.82
N ASN A 167 -2.59 10.36 11.85
CA ASN A 167 -3.93 10.89 12.15
C ASN A 167 -3.92 12.41 12.41
N ASP A 168 -2.98 12.90 13.21
CA ASP A 168 -2.80 14.33 13.49
C ASP A 168 -2.44 15.11 12.21
N LEU A 169 -1.53 14.59 11.39
CA LEU A 169 -1.11 15.24 10.14
C LEU A 169 -2.23 15.30 9.11
N ILE A 170 -3.03 14.24 8.97
CA ILE A 170 -4.23 14.25 8.11
C ILE A 170 -5.22 15.31 8.63
N GLY A 171 -5.43 15.38 9.95
CA GLY A 171 -6.26 16.42 10.56
C GLY A 171 -5.79 17.84 10.23
N LYS A 172 -4.47 18.09 10.26
CA LYS A 172 -3.86 19.37 9.90
C LYS A 172 -3.99 19.70 8.41
N LEU A 173 -3.86 18.70 7.53
CA LEU A 173 -4.10 18.87 6.09
C LEU A 173 -5.55 19.23 5.80
N VAL A 174 -6.51 18.55 6.43
CA VAL A 174 -7.94 18.84 6.34
C VAL A 174 -8.23 20.28 6.79
N ALA A 175 -7.71 20.70 7.94
CA ALA A 175 -7.89 22.06 8.44
C ALA A 175 -7.28 23.12 7.50
N PHE A 176 -6.14 22.81 6.89
CA PHE A 176 -5.51 23.70 5.90
C PHE A 176 -6.32 23.78 4.59
N GLN A 177 -6.81 22.65 4.09
CA GLN A 177 -7.68 22.59 2.92
C GLN A 177 -8.98 23.39 3.14
N ALA A 178 -9.64 23.22 4.29
CA ALA A 178 -10.88 23.93 4.62
C ALA A 178 -10.67 25.45 4.63
N ARG A 179 -9.56 25.93 5.21
CA ARG A 179 -9.19 27.35 5.17
C ARG A 179 -9.00 27.83 3.73
N ASN A 180 -8.27 27.09 2.90
CA ASN A 180 -8.05 27.48 1.51
C ASN A 180 -9.36 27.56 0.70
N ARG A 181 -10.27 26.60 0.90
CA ARG A 181 -11.60 26.58 0.26
C ARG A 181 -12.47 27.76 0.68
N GLN A 182 -12.38 28.21 1.94
CA GLN A 182 -13.11 29.39 2.41
C GLN A 182 -12.71 30.66 1.65
N PHE A 183 -11.43 30.81 1.28
CA PHE A 183 -10.93 32.00 0.58
C PHE A 183 -11.08 31.93 -0.94
N ARG A 184 -11.06 30.73 -1.52
CA ARG A 184 -10.96 30.53 -2.99
C ARG A 184 -12.19 29.86 -3.62
N GLY A 185 -13.17 29.44 -2.83
CA GLY A 185 -14.37 28.71 -3.26
C GLY A 185 -14.28 27.20 -3.04
N THR A 186 -15.43 26.53 -2.92
CA THR A 186 -15.54 25.11 -2.51
C THR A 186 -14.89 24.11 -3.48
N ASN A 187 -14.78 24.46 -4.76
CA ASN A 187 -14.13 23.66 -5.81
C ASN A 187 -12.65 23.99 -6.02
N SER A 188 -12.06 24.82 -5.17
CA SER A 188 -10.67 25.27 -5.31
C SER A 188 -9.75 24.65 -4.27
N GLY A 189 -8.47 24.46 -4.65
CA GLY A 189 -7.44 23.86 -3.81
C GLY A 189 -7.30 22.35 -4.01
N PHE A 190 -6.32 21.77 -3.31
CA PHE A 190 -6.00 20.35 -3.43
C PHE A 190 -7.10 19.45 -2.89
N ARG A 191 -7.22 18.24 -3.45
CA ARG A 191 -8.02 17.13 -2.91
C ARG A 191 -7.16 16.25 -2.00
N ILE A 192 -7.74 15.69 -0.96
CA ILE A 192 -7.07 14.75 -0.04
C ILE A 192 -7.59 13.35 -0.31
N VAL A 193 -6.72 12.51 -0.83
CA VAL A 193 -6.95 11.07 -0.99
C VAL A 193 -6.10 10.35 0.05
N VAL A 194 -6.70 9.47 0.86
CA VAL A 194 -5.94 8.68 1.83
C VAL A 194 -5.90 7.22 1.40
N THR A 195 -4.69 6.71 1.19
CA THR A 195 -4.42 5.29 0.94
C THR A 195 -4.02 4.63 2.25
N VAL A 196 -4.76 3.59 2.62
CA VAL A 196 -4.60 2.86 3.87
C VAL A 196 -4.12 1.43 3.58
N ILE A 197 -2.91 1.11 4.04
CA ILE A 197 -2.32 -0.22 3.96
C ILE A 197 -2.43 -0.88 5.34
N SER A 198 -3.21 -1.96 5.48
CA SER A 198 -3.53 -2.54 6.78
C SER A 198 -3.85 -4.03 6.67
N PRO A 199 -3.46 -4.88 7.65
CA PRO A 199 -3.79 -6.30 7.63
C PRO A 199 -5.28 -6.59 7.89
N GLY A 200 -6.06 -5.57 8.27
CA GLY A 200 -7.47 -5.69 8.59
C GLY A 200 -8.10 -4.36 9.00
N PRO A 201 -9.22 -4.38 9.76
CA PRO A 201 -9.94 -3.16 10.14
C PRO A 201 -9.08 -2.17 10.94
N VAL A 202 -9.28 -0.88 10.69
CA VAL A 202 -8.63 0.25 11.39
C VAL A 202 -9.62 1.38 11.64
N LEU A 203 -9.36 2.20 12.65
CA LEU A 203 -10.13 3.40 12.93
C LEU A 203 -9.68 4.56 12.02
N LEU A 204 -10.66 5.25 11.44
CA LEU A 204 -10.45 6.37 10.50
C LEU A 204 -11.16 7.64 11.01
N PRO A 205 -10.65 8.32 12.06
CA PRO A 205 -11.36 9.44 12.71
C PRO A 205 -11.57 10.67 11.80
N TRP A 206 -10.83 10.75 10.70
CA TRP A 206 -10.89 11.80 9.68
C TRP A 206 -11.69 11.41 8.43
N ALA A 207 -12.30 10.21 8.40
CA ALA A 207 -12.92 9.67 7.19
C ALA A 207 -14.01 10.57 6.58
N SER A 208 -14.81 11.22 7.41
CA SER A 208 -15.86 12.14 6.94
C SER A 208 -15.32 13.46 6.38
N LYS A 209 -14.03 13.77 6.56
CA LYS A 209 -13.43 15.08 6.25
C LYS A 209 -12.47 15.07 5.05
N VAL A 210 -12.01 13.91 4.62
CA VAL A 210 -11.15 13.75 3.42
C VAL A 210 -12.00 13.48 2.18
N ASP A 211 -11.48 13.75 0.98
CA ASP A 211 -12.25 13.63 -0.25
C ASP A 211 -12.42 12.14 -0.66
N SER A 212 -11.36 11.33 -0.60
CA SER A 212 -11.42 9.89 -0.93
C SER A 212 -10.57 9.01 -0.02
N ILE A 213 -10.96 7.74 0.10
CA ILE A 213 -10.26 6.73 0.90
C ILE A 213 -10.16 5.44 0.10
N VAL A 214 -8.94 4.93 -0.02
CA VAL A 214 -8.62 3.65 -0.66
C VAL A 214 -7.96 2.75 0.37
N MET A 215 -8.39 1.50 0.47
CA MET A 215 -7.79 0.49 1.34
C MET A 215 -7.17 -0.62 0.49
N GLN A 216 -5.85 -0.81 0.63
CA GLN A 216 -5.07 -1.74 -0.19
C GLN A 216 -4.72 -3.05 0.52
N LEU A 217 -5.24 -3.25 1.74
CA LEU A 217 -4.89 -4.37 2.60
C LEU A 217 -3.36 -4.54 2.71
N MET A 218 -2.81 -5.63 2.17
CA MET A 218 -1.38 -5.90 2.05
C MET A 218 -1.06 -6.18 0.57
N PRO A 219 -0.65 -5.16 -0.20
CA PRO A 219 -0.72 -5.20 -1.66
C PRO A 219 0.48 -5.88 -2.35
N GLY A 220 1.39 -6.50 -1.59
CA GLY A 220 2.53 -7.22 -2.14
C GLY A 220 3.59 -6.31 -2.77
N GLN A 221 4.48 -6.94 -3.54
CA GLN A 221 5.63 -6.26 -4.18
C GLN A 221 5.24 -5.23 -5.25
N GLU A 222 4.06 -5.40 -5.86
CA GLU A 222 3.54 -4.52 -6.93
C GLU A 222 2.62 -3.43 -6.40
N GLY A 223 2.43 -3.32 -5.08
CA GLY A 223 1.38 -2.50 -4.50
C GLY A 223 1.37 -1.03 -4.94
N GLY A 224 2.53 -0.42 -5.18
CA GLY A 224 2.59 0.94 -5.68
C GLY A 224 2.06 1.13 -7.11
N ASN A 225 1.99 0.08 -7.93
CA ASN A 225 1.44 0.13 -9.30
C ASN A 225 -0.10 0.04 -9.34
N VAL A 226 -0.74 0.02 -8.17
CA VAL A 226 -2.20 -0.06 -7.95
C VAL A 226 -2.67 1.24 -7.32
#